data_AF-A0A2T2SBP6-F1
#
_entry.id   AF-A0A2T2SBP6-F1
#
_cell.length_a   1.000
_cell.length_b   1.000
_cell.length_c   1.000
_cell.angle_alpha   90.00
_cell.angle_beta   90.00
_cell.angle_gamma   90.00
#
_symmetry.space_group_name_H-M   'P 1'
#
loop_
_entity.id
_entity.type
_entity.pdbx_description
1 polymer ?
#
loop_
_entity_poly.entity_id
_entity_poly.type
_entity_poly.pdbx_seq_one_letter_code
_entity_poly.pdbx_strand_id
1 'polypeptide(L)'
;DEDGTVTELRGTIDPETRGATAPDGRSPEGTLHWVSAVHGVPFEARLYDRLFEVPAPDAREEHFTGFINPDSLNVQRGVLEPAVRDLAADQRVQFERQGYFWPDPDDSTPDALVYNQIVPLRDTWGDEDRLTQAELEQRRREKEERKERQRERSLKGKTDPVKNLDDAQQNRFERYHEALGLSRNDAATIAGEDALAGFFDAALEHYDAPEPLANWTVNELLGALKDRTVADLPFDPEAFASLVRLVDTDVISTRGADEVFTELVENGGSPEAIVDEHDLRQVDDTEALRPTVRAVLDDHPDEVARYRDGKKSLVGFFMGQVMEETNGAANPELARELLQDELDA
;
A
#
# COMPACT_ATOMS: atom_id res chain seq x y z
N ASP A 1 21.41 -37.81 10.76
CA ASP A 1 22.30 -38.91 11.21
C ASP A 1 22.96 -38.47 12.51
N GLU A 2 23.93 -39.23 13.01
CA GLU A 2 24.65 -38.93 14.27
C GLU A 2 25.43 -37.59 14.21
N ASP A 3 25.68 -37.06 13.01
CA ASP A 3 26.37 -35.79 12.76
C ASP A 3 25.41 -34.59 12.58
N GLY A 4 24.10 -34.81 12.73
CA GLY A 4 23.09 -33.76 12.55
C GLY A 4 22.71 -33.48 11.09
N THR A 5 23.16 -34.29 10.13
CA THR A 5 22.72 -34.19 8.73
C THR A 5 21.28 -34.71 8.60
N VAL A 6 20.39 -33.92 8.01
CA VAL A 6 19.00 -34.37 7.77
C VAL A 6 18.99 -35.40 6.63
N THR A 7 18.67 -36.65 6.93
CA THR A 7 18.69 -37.76 5.97
C THR A 7 17.31 -38.12 5.42
N GLU A 8 16.25 -37.87 6.18
CA GLU A 8 14.87 -38.12 5.77
C GLU A 8 13.91 -37.19 6.50
N LEU A 9 12.78 -36.88 5.86
CA LEU A 9 11.65 -36.20 6.48
C LEU A 9 10.52 -37.22 6.65
N ARG A 10 10.06 -37.39 7.90
CA ARG A 10 8.90 -38.24 8.21
C ARG A 10 7.69 -37.35 8.36
N GLY A 11 6.83 -37.33 7.34
CA GLY A 11 5.59 -36.57 7.31
C GLY A 11 4.37 -37.48 7.34
N THR A 12 3.26 -36.93 7.81
CA THR A 12 1.92 -37.47 7.57
C THR A 12 1.13 -36.42 6.82
N ILE A 13 0.30 -36.89 5.89
CA ILE A 13 -0.58 -36.03 5.10
C ILE A 13 -1.99 -36.11 5.67
N ASP A 14 -2.65 -34.96 5.78
CA ASP A 14 -4.09 -34.88 6.04
C ASP A 14 -4.80 -34.61 4.69
N PRO A 15 -5.53 -35.60 4.12
CA PRO A 15 -6.21 -35.41 2.84
C PRO A 15 -7.33 -34.36 2.89
N GLU A 16 -7.89 -34.08 4.07
CA GLU A 16 -9.02 -33.15 4.23
C GLU A 16 -8.59 -31.69 4.10
N THR A 17 -7.30 -31.38 4.18
CA THR A 17 -6.74 -30.03 3.96
C THR A 17 -6.42 -29.75 2.49
N ARG A 18 -6.85 -30.61 1.56
CA ARG A 18 -6.59 -30.43 0.12
C ARG A 18 -7.46 -29.31 -0.45
N GLY A 19 -6.84 -28.17 -0.76
CA GLY A 19 -7.47 -27.08 -1.50
C GLY A 19 -7.83 -25.83 -0.68
N ALA A 20 -7.74 -25.88 0.66
CA ALA A 20 -7.73 -24.76 1.61
C ALA A 20 -7.94 -25.32 3.05
N THR A 21 -8.77 -24.64 3.84
CA THR A 21 -9.20 -25.00 5.20
C THR A 21 -9.96 -26.34 5.23
N ALA A 22 -9.58 -27.24 6.13
CA ALA A 22 -10.28 -28.50 6.38
C ALA A 22 -11.69 -28.26 6.98
N PRO A 23 -12.61 -29.23 6.90
CA PRO A 23 -13.97 -29.11 7.44
C PRO A 23 -14.04 -28.82 8.96
N ASP A 24 -12.97 -29.11 9.69
CA ASP A 24 -12.84 -28.85 11.12
C ASP A 24 -12.22 -27.47 11.46
N GLY A 25 -11.99 -26.64 10.44
CA GLY A 25 -11.50 -25.27 10.59
C GLY A 25 -9.97 -25.12 10.60
N ARG A 26 -9.19 -26.21 10.46
CA ARG A 26 -7.73 -26.12 10.33
C ARG A 26 -7.32 -25.66 8.94
N SER A 27 -6.48 -24.63 8.85
CA SER A 27 -5.89 -24.15 7.58
C SER A 27 -4.37 -24.34 7.58
N PRO A 28 -3.77 -24.76 6.46
CA PRO A 28 -2.31 -24.74 6.32
C PRO A 28 -1.78 -23.30 6.44
N GLU A 29 -0.82 -23.08 7.34
CA GLU A 29 -0.21 -21.76 7.58
C GLU A 29 0.82 -21.37 6.50
N GLY A 30 1.20 -22.32 5.64
CA GLY A 30 2.15 -22.09 4.57
C GLY A 30 2.24 -23.25 3.59
N THR A 31 2.84 -22.97 2.44
CA THR A 31 3.00 -23.95 1.35
C THR A 31 4.48 -24.27 1.18
N LEU A 32 4.83 -25.54 1.36
CA LEU A 32 6.14 -26.08 1.00
C LEU A 32 6.05 -26.71 -0.39
N HIS A 33 6.95 -26.31 -1.27
CA HIS A 33 7.10 -26.91 -2.59
C HIS A 33 8.35 -27.80 -2.57
N TRP A 34 8.25 -29.00 -3.13
CA TRP A 34 9.38 -29.91 -3.24
C TRP A 34 9.37 -30.61 -4.60
N VAL A 35 10.57 -30.96 -5.07
CA VAL A 35 10.78 -31.88 -6.19
C VAL A 35 11.55 -33.06 -5.65
N SER A 36 11.16 -34.28 -6.05
CA SER A 36 11.88 -35.47 -5.61
C SER A 36 13.26 -35.53 -6.26
N ALA A 37 14.33 -35.57 -5.46
CA ALA A 37 15.69 -35.72 -5.97
C ALA A 37 15.92 -37.07 -6.67
N VAL A 38 15.20 -38.13 -6.26
CA VAL A 38 15.33 -39.48 -6.82
C VAL A 38 14.53 -39.64 -8.11
N HIS A 39 13.33 -39.06 -8.17
CA HIS A 39 12.41 -39.24 -9.29
C HIS A 39 12.44 -38.07 -10.29
N GLY A 40 13.02 -36.94 -9.91
CA GLY A 40 13.07 -35.73 -10.73
C GLY A 40 13.97 -35.86 -11.96
N VAL A 41 13.77 -34.97 -12.91
CA VAL A 41 14.52 -34.92 -14.17
C VAL A 41 15.67 -33.94 -14.02
N PRO A 42 16.94 -34.34 -14.20
CA PRO A 42 18.06 -33.43 -14.10
C PRO A 42 17.97 -32.36 -15.19
N PHE A 43 18.32 -31.13 -14.83
CA PHE A 43 18.32 -30.01 -15.77
C PHE A 43 19.41 -29.00 -15.46
N GLU A 44 19.71 -28.17 -16.45
CA GLU A 44 20.53 -26.97 -16.34
C GLU A 44 19.65 -25.72 -16.43
N ALA A 45 19.83 -24.79 -15.50
CA ALA A 45 19.22 -23.47 -15.54
C ALA A 45 20.27 -22.42 -15.89
N ARG A 46 20.00 -21.59 -16.89
CA ARG A 46 20.84 -20.46 -17.29
C ARG A 46 20.18 -19.18 -16.81
N LEU A 47 20.78 -18.56 -15.81
CA LEU A 47 20.31 -17.31 -15.21
C LEU A 47 21.14 -16.17 -15.77
N TYR A 48 20.49 -15.13 -16.26
CA TYR A 48 21.15 -14.01 -16.92
C TYR A 48 21.14 -12.77 -16.03
N ASP A 49 22.32 -12.19 -15.82
CA ASP A 49 22.48 -10.85 -15.26
C ASP A 49 22.88 -9.89 -16.39
N ARG A 50 23.14 -8.63 -16.04
CA ARG A 50 23.63 -7.60 -16.95
C ARG A 50 24.91 -8.08 -17.62
N LEU A 51 24.93 -8.03 -18.96
CA LEU A 51 26.09 -8.41 -19.77
C LEU A 51 27.34 -7.57 -19.45
N PHE A 52 27.15 -6.30 -19.09
CA PHE A 52 28.23 -5.38 -18.76
C PHE A 52 28.10 -4.87 -17.33
N GLU A 53 29.24 -4.68 -16.67
CA GLU A 53 29.32 -4.10 -15.32
C GLU A 53 29.00 -2.59 -15.32
N VAL A 54 29.12 -1.95 -16.49
CA VAL A 54 28.91 -0.51 -16.66
C VAL A 54 27.78 -0.21 -17.67
N PRO A 55 26.98 0.86 -17.47
CA PRO A 55 25.84 1.16 -18.34
C PRO A 55 26.19 1.53 -19.79
N ALA A 56 27.39 2.06 -20.05
CA ALA A 56 27.83 2.53 -21.36
C ALA A 56 29.31 2.18 -21.59
N PRO A 57 29.63 0.90 -21.88
CA PRO A 57 31.01 0.44 -22.02
C PRO A 57 31.74 1.10 -23.20
N ASP A 58 31.03 1.46 -24.27
CA ASP A 58 31.60 2.11 -25.46
C ASP A 58 31.93 3.60 -25.27
N ALA A 59 31.47 4.22 -24.17
CA ALA A 59 31.78 5.62 -23.85
C ALA A 59 33.12 5.76 -23.10
N ARG A 60 33.85 4.67 -22.92
CA ARG A 60 35.12 4.59 -22.18
C ARG A 60 36.29 4.43 -23.14
N GLU A 61 37.50 4.75 -22.68
CA GLU A 61 38.73 4.59 -23.47
C GLU A 61 39.14 3.11 -23.63
N GLU A 62 38.77 2.26 -22.67
CA GLU A 62 39.02 0.81 -22.71
C GLU A 62 38.04 0.10 -23.64
N HIS A 63 38.47 -1.00 -24.25
CA HIS A 63 37.62 -1.78 -25.15
C HIS A 63 36.43 -2.40 -24.39
N PHE A 64 35.23 -2.38 -24.98
CA PHE A 64 33.98 -2.77 -24.30
C PHE A 64 34.01 -4.18 -23.69
N THR A 65 34.77 -5.11 -24.28
CA THR A 65 34.93 -6.48 -23.79
C THR A 65 35.61 -6.55 -22.42
N GLY A 66 36.36 -5.51 -22.03
CA GLY A 66 36.95 -5.38 -20.70
C GLY A 66 35.93 -5.15 -19.59
N PHE A 67 34.70 -4.77 -19.95
CA PHE A 67 33.61 -4.54 -19.00
C PHE A 67 32.56 -5.65 -19.01
N ILE A 68 32.83 -6.78 -19.67
CA ILE A 68 31.92 -7.94 -19.64
C ILE A 68 31.85 -8.42 -18.20
N ASN A 69 30.63 -8.47 -17.66
CA ASN A 69 30.36 -9.01 -16.36
C ASN A 69 30.64 -10.53 -16.38
N PRO A 70 31.62 -11.03 -15.61
CA PRO A 70 31.91 -12.47 -15.57
C PRO A 70 30.74 -13.28 -15.01
N ASP A 71 29.87 -12.66 -14.22
CA ASP A 71 28.67 -13.25 -13.63
C ASP A 71 27.41 -13.00 -14.49
N SER A 72 27.56 -12.54 -15.74
CA SER A 72 26.43 -12.28 -16.66
C SER A 72 25.64 -13.54 -17.02
N LEU A 73 26.27 -14.72 -16.93
CA LEU A 73 25.63 -16.03 -17.08
C LEU A 73 25.95 -16.90 -15.87
N ASN A 74 24.94 -17.17 -15.05
CA ASN A 74 25.02 -18.09 -13.94
C ASN A 74 24.33 -19.41 -14.30
N VAL A 75 25.13 -20.46 -14.42
CA VAL A 75 24.64 -21.82 -14.74
C VAL A 75 24.42 -22.59 -13.45
N GLN A 76 23.18 -23.02 -13.22
CA GLN A 76 22.78 -23.83 -12.08
C GLN A 76 22.33 -25.21 -12.55
N ARG A 77 22.50 -26.22 -11.68
CA ARG A 77 22.02 -27.58 -11.95
C ARG A 77 21.04 -28.00 -10.88
N GLY A 78 19.97 -28.65 -11.28
CA GLY A 78 18.93 -29.10 -10.36
C GLY A 78 18.12 -30.25 -10.90
N VAL A 79 16.95 -30.45 -10.29
CA VAL A 79 15.96 -31.43 -10.72
C VAL A 79 14.60 -30.74 -10.93
N LEU A 80 13.91 -31.13 -12.00
CA LEU A 80 12.54 -30.73 -12.30
C LEU A 80 11.56 -31.87 -12.01
N GLU A 81 10.29 -31.51 -11.88
CA GLU A 81 9.22 -32.49 -11.78
C GLU A 81 9.06 -33.28 -13.09
N PRO A 82 8.82 -34.61 -13.04
CA PRO A 82 8.75 -35.47 -14.22
C PRO A 82 7.80 -35.06 -15.36
N ALA A 83 6.67 -34.41 -15.07
CA ALA A 83 5.71 -33.94 -16.07
C ALA A 83 6.30 -32.90 -17.04
N VAL A 84 7.48 -32.35 -16.74
CA VAL A 84 8.23 -31.52 -17.70
C VAL A 84 8.47 -32.24 -19.03
N ARG A 85 8.53 -33.58 -19.02
CA ARG A 85 8.73 -34.41 -20.23
C ARG A 85 7.54 -34.41 -21.17
N ASP A 86 6.36 -34.12 -20.65
CA ASP A 86 5.10 -34.13 -21.42
C ASP A 86 4.77 -32.73 -21.97
N LEU A 87 5.59 -31.72 -21.67
CA LEU A 87 5.42 -30.36 -22.16
C LEU A 87 5.86 -30.23 -23.62
N ALA A 88 5.26 -29.28 -24.33
CA ALA A 88 5.72 -28.95 -25.67
C ALA A 88 7.14 -28.35 -25.64
N ALA A 89 7.95 -28.64 -26.66
CA ALA A 89 9.35 -28.26 -26.70
C ALA A 89 9.61 -26.74 -26.66
N ASP A 90 8.61 -25.91 -26.94
CA ASP A 90 8.66 -24.45 -26.90
C ASP A 90 7.84 -23.85 -25.75
N GLN A 91 7.29 -24.68 -24.87
CA GLN A 91 6.44 -24.24 -23.78
C GLN A 91 7.24 -23.46 -22.73
N ARG A 92 6.78 -22.25 -22.42
CA ARG A 92 7.29 -21.44 -21.32
C ARG A 92 6.69 -21.92 -20.02
N VAL A 93 7.52 -22.02 -18.98
CA VAL A 93 7.13 -22.54 -17.67
C VAL A 93 7.50 -21.55 -16.59
N GLN A 94 6.75 -21.56 -15.49
CA GLN A 94 7.17 -20.90 -14.27
C GLN A 94 7.81 -21.93 -13.35
N PHE A 95 9.04 -21.68 -12.93
CA PHE A 95 9.61 -22.38 -11.78
C PHE A 95 9.15 -21.63 -10.54
N GLU A 96 8.38 -22.34 -9.70
CA GLU A 96 7.73 -21.77 -8.52
C GLU A 96 8.71 -20.97 -7.66
N ARG A 97 8.33 -19.73 -7.37
CA ARG A 97 9.13 -18.75 -6.60
C ARG A 97 10.49 -18.36 -7.19
N GLN A 98 10.87 -18.85 -8.38
CA GLN A 98 12.16 -18.54 -9.02
C GLN A 98 12.01 -17.57 -10.19
N GLY A 99 11.09 -17.84 -11.13
CA GLY A 99 11.03 -17.10 -12.38
C GLY A 99 10.28 -17.82 -13.49
N TYR A 100 10.22 -17.16 -14.64
CA TYR A 100 9.74 -17.74 -15.89
C TYR A 100 10.92 -18.19 -16.73
N PHE A 101 10.82 -19.39 -17.28
CA PHE A 101 11.87 -20.08 -18.02
C PHE A 101 11.35 -20.59 -19.36
N TRP A 102 12.26 -20.72 -20.31
CA TRP A 102 12.02 -21.29 -21.63
C TRP A 102 13.09 -22.33 -21.94
N PRO A 103 12.76 -23.53 -22.44
CA PRO A 103 13.75 -24.47 -22.94
C PRO A 103 14.64 -23.82 -24.00
N ASP A 104 15.95 -24.06 -23.90
CA ASP A 104 16.92 -23.58 -24.89
C ASP A 104 16.66 -24.28 -26.24
N PRO A 105 16.43 -23.52 -27.33
CA PRO A 105 16.06 -24.12 -28.62
C PRO A 105 17.21 -24.89 -29.27
N ASP A 106 18.45 -24.62 -28.89
CA ASP A 106 19.64 -25.21 -29.50
C ASP A 106 20.25 -26.30 -28.60
N ASP A 107 20.32 -26.05 -27.29
CA ASP A 107 21.03 -26.91 -26.34
C ASP A 107 20.11 -27.86 -25.56
N SER A 108 18.81 -27.59 -25.47
CA SER A 108 17.88 -28.45 -24.72
C SER A 108 17.44 -29.66 -25.53
N THR A 109 17.52 -30.85 -24.92
CA THR A 109 17.10 -32.12 -25.53
C THR A 109 16.25 -32.93 -24.54
N PRO A 110 15.49 -33.95 -25.00
CA PRO A 110 14.70 -34.80 -24.10
C PRO A 110 15.52 -35.48 -22.99
N ASP A 111 16.80 -35.75 -23.22
CA ASP A 111 17.71 -36.42 -22.27
C ASP A 111 18.58 -35.44 -21.46
N ALA A 112 18.66 -34.18 -21.88
CA ALA A 112 19.42 -33.13 -21.23
C ALA A 112 18.69 -31.79 -21.37
N LEU A 113 17.88 -31.48 -20.36
CA LEU A 113 17.06 -30.27 -20.36
C LEU A 113 17.90 -29.04 -19.99
N VAL A 114 17.80 -28.00 -20.82
CA VAL A 114 18.43 -26.70 -20.58
C VAL A 114 17.34 -25.64 -20.60
N TYR A 115 17.24 -24.85 -19.54
CA TYR A 115 16.23 -23.81 -19.40
C TYR A 115 16.87 -22.44 -19.21
N ASN A 116 16.49 -21.50 -20.07
CA ASN A 116 16.88 -20.09 -20.02
C ASN A 116 15.89 -19.29 -19.20
N GLN A 117 16.37 -18.51 -18.23
CA GLN A 117 15.51 -17.59 -17.50
C GLN A 117 15.08 -16.43 -18.42
N ILE A 118 13.77 -16.24 -18.55
CA ILE A 118 13.16 -15.16 -19.33
C ILE A 118 12.98 -13.92 -18.44
N VAL A 119 12.33 -14.12 -17.29
CA VAL A 119 11.99 -13.06 -16.33
C VAL A 119 12.14 -13.63 -14.92
N PRO A 120 13.01 -13.04 -14.07
CA PRO A 120 13.04 -13.40 -12.65
C PRO A 120 11.75 -12.90 -11.97
N LEU A 121 11.27 -13.62 -10.95
CA LEU A 121 10.21 -13.05 -10.11
C LEU A 121 10.76 -11.86 -9.33
N ARG A 122 9.91 -10.85 -9.10
CA ARG A 122 10.29 -9.67 -8.33
C ARG A 122 10.60 -10.10 -6.90
N ASP A 123 11.88 -10.18 -6.61
CA ASP A 123 12.34 -10.49 -5.28
C ASP A 123 12.01 -9.30 -4.36
N THR A 124 11.07 -9.48 -3.45
CA THR A 124 10.75 -8.50 -2.40
C THR A 124 11.76 -8.59 -1.24
N TRP A 125 12.70 -9.54 -1.32
CA TRP A 125 13.65 -9.90 -0.27
C TRP A 125 15.13 -9.82 -0.73
N GLY A 126 15.38 -9.42 -1.99
CA GLY A 126 16.64 -9.67 -2.71
C GLY A 126 17.91 -8.95 -2.23
N ASP A 127 17.86 -8.08 -1.21
CA ASP A 127 19.04 -7.37 -0.70
C ASP A 127 19.52 -7.85 0.68
N GLU A 128 18.75 -8.68 1.39
CA GLU A 128 19.07 -9.08 2.77
C GLU A 128 19.70 -10.50 2.85
N ASP A 129 19.39 -11.44 1.95
CA ASP A 129 19.79 -12.86 2.11
C ASP A 129 21.19 -13.27 1.56
N ARG A 130 21.94 -12.37 0.91
CA ARG A 130 23.31 -12.67 0.41
C ARG A 130 24.42 -12.27 1.38
N LEU A 131 24.06 -11.80 2.56
CA LEU A 131 24.98 -11.32 3.57
C LEU A 131 25.30 -12.45 4.55
N THR A 132 26.58 -12.66 4.85
CA THR A 132 26.99 -13.53 5.95
C THR A 132 26.37 -13.04 7.27
N GLN A 133 26.24 -13.91 8.27
CA GLN A 133 25.71 -13.52 9.59
C GLN A 133 26.44 -12.30 10.19
N ALA A 134 27.74 -12.18 9.96
CA ALA A 134 28.52 -11.01 10.38
C ALA A 134 28.13 -9.73 9.61
N GLU A 135 27.89 -9.83 8.30
CA GLU A 135 27.45 -8.71 7.46
C GLU A 135 26.00 -8.31 7.74
N LEU A 136 25.12 -9.27 8.06
CA LEU A 136 23.76 -9.02 8.55
C LEU A 136 23.77 -8.27 9.88
N GLU A 137 24.60 -8.70 10.82
CA GLU A 137 24.71 -8.05 12.12
C GLU A 137 25.32 -6.65 11.99
N GLN A 138 26.31 -6.47 11.12
CA GLN A 138 26.86 -5.17 10.79
C GLN A 138 25.82 -4.25 10.13
N ARG A 139 25.08 -4.72 9.12
CA ARG A 139 24.01 -3.93 8.50
C ARG A 139 22.88 -3.63 9.47
N ARG A 140 22.55 -4.53 10.38
CA ARG A 140 21.58 -4.28 11.44
C ARG A 140 22.06 -3.17 12.36
N ARG A 141 23.31 -3.21 12.82
CA ARG A 141 23.92 -2.13 13.61
C ARG A 141 23.98 -0.82 12.84
N GLU A 142 24.38 -0.83 11.57
CA GLU A 142 24.40 0.36 10.72
C GLU A 142 22.99 0.91 10.46
N LYS A 143 21.98 0.05 10.29
CA LYS A 143 20.56 0.40 10.13
C LYS A 143 19.97 0.93 11.44
N GLU A 144 20.34 0.35 12.58
CA GLU A 144 19.99 0.81 13.92
C GLU A 144 20.64 2.16 14.22
N GLU A 145 21.94 2.32 13.99
CA GLU A 145 22.65 3.59 14.10
C GLU A 145 22.17 4.63 13.09
N ARG A 146 21.76 4.24 11.88
CA ARG A 146 21.15 5.15 10.89
C ARG A 146 19.76 5.57 11.35
N LYS A 147 18.94 4.65 11.85
CA LYS A 147 17.63 4.95 12.45
C LYS A 147 17.80 5.80 13.70
N GLU A 148 18.80 5.56 14.52
CA GLU A 148 19.11 6.34 15.71
C GLU A 148 19.63 7.72 15.33
N ARG A 149 20.57 7.85 14.39
CA ARG A 149 20.99 9.14 13.82
C ARG A 149 19.86 9.87 13.11
N GLN A 150 18.92 9.16 12.48
CA GLN A 150 17.73 9.75 11.85
C GLN A 150 16.70 10.18 12.89
N ARG A 151 16.48 9.38 13.94
CA ARG A 151 15.66 9.72 15.10
C ARG A 151 16.26 10.90 15.84
N GLU A 152 17.54 10.86 16.19
CA GLU A 152 18.30 11.96 16.75
C GLU A 152 18.25 13.18 15.84
N ARG A 153 18.43 13.08 14.52
CA ARG A 153 18.27 14.23 13.61
C ARG A 153 16.84 14.76 13.60
N SER A 154 15.83 13.88 13.62
CA SER A 154 14.42 14.27 13.70
C SER A 154 14.03 14.86 15.06
N LEU A 155 14.76 14.52 16.13
CA LEU A 155 14.59 15.04 17.49
C LEU A 155 15.45 16.30 17.72
N LYS A 156 16.63 16.39 17.10
CA LYS A 156 17.62 17.47 17.23
C LYS A 156 17.26 18.72 16.39
N GLY A 157 16.18 18.63 15.60
CA GLY A 157 15.54 19.75 14.92
C GLY A 157 14.10 20.05 15.39
N LYS A 158 13.46 19.15 16.15
CA LYS A 158 12.18 19.45 16.80
C LYS A 158 12.48 20.22 18.09
N THR A 159 12.55 21.54 17.98
CA THR A 159 12.31 22.41 19.13
C THR A 159 11.03 21.89 19.80
N ASP A 160 11.08 21.57 21.10
CA ASP A 160 9.87 21.19 21.84
C ASP A 160 8.80 22.23 21.50
N PRO A 161 7.66 21.83 20.92
CA PRO A 161 6.69 22.78 20.36
C PRO A 161 6.10 23.68 21.45
N VAL A 162 6.27 23.31 22.73
CA VAL A 162 5.86 24.07 23.90
C VAL A 162 6.92 25.10 24.34
N LYS A 163 8.18 24.95 23.93
CA LYS A 163 9.34 25.70 24.48
C LYS A 163 9.25 27.21 24.31
N ASN A 164 8.56 27.67 23.26
CA ASN A 164 8.44 29.08 22.92
C ASN A 164 7.06 29.66 23.26
N LEU A 165 6.19 28.87 23.92
CA LEU A 165 4.89 29.33 24.36
C LEU A 165 5.03 30.24 25.58
N ASP A 166 4.23 31.29 25.63
CA ASP A 166 4.05 32.07 26.86
C ASP A 166 3.20 31.33 27.90
N ASP A 167 3.08 31.88 29.11
CA ASP A 167 2.34 31.25 30.21
C ASP A 167 0.85 31.00 29.85
N ALA A 168 0.22 31.87 29.07
CA ALA A 168 -1.18 31.72 28.69
C ALA A 168 -1.35 30.63 27.63
N GLN A 169 -0.46 30.60 26.63
CA GLN A 169 -0.38 29.58 25.61
C GLN A 169 -0.08 28.21 26.20
N GLN A 170 0.80 28.13 27.20
CA GLN A 170 1.13 26.88 27.88
C GLN A 170 -0.06 26.31 28.65
N ASN A 171 -0.82 27.14 29.36
CA ASN A 171 -2.05 26.71 30.04
C ASN A 171 -3.09 26.16 29.06
N ARG A 172 -3.24 26.79 27.88
CA ARG A 172 -4.12 26.27 26.82
C ARG A 172 -3.62 24.96 26.26
N PHE A 173 -2.31 24.85 25.99
CA PHE A 173 -1.68 23.61 25.55
C PHE A 173 -1.95 22.47 26.53
N GLU A 174 -1.80 22.70 27.83
CA GLU A 174 -2.08 21.69 28.87
C GLU A 174 -3.55 21.27 28.84
N ARG A 175 -4.50 22.21 28.74
CA ARG A 175 -5.92 21.87 28.57
C ARG A 175 -6.15 21.02 27.30
N TYR A 176 -5.61 21.43 26.17
CA TYR A 176 -5.79 20.73 24.90
C TYR A 176 -5.18 19.32 24.91
N HIS A 177 -3.97 19.16 25.44
CA HIS A 177 -3.30 17.88 25.48
C HIS A 177 -3.85 16.96 26.57
N GLU A 178 -4.00 17.45 27.80
CA GLU A 178 -4.34 16.62 28.95
C GLU A 178 -5.85 16.44 29.15
N ALA A 179 -6.64 17.49 28.96
CA ALA A 179 -8.09 17.43 29.17
C ALA A 179 -8.86 16.99 27.92
N LEU A 180 -8.44 17.46 26.74
CA LEU A 180 -9.10 17.11 25.47
C LEU A 180 -8.42 15.95 24.71
N GLY A 181 -7.28 15.44 25.20
CA GLY A 181 -6.61 14.27 24.64
C GLY A 181 -5.91 14.50 23.30
N LEU A 182 -5.71 15.75 22.87
CA LEU A 182 -5.07 16.05 21.58
C LEU A 182 -3.61 15.63 21.56
N SER A 183 -3.07 15.35 20.37
CA SER A 183 -1.64 15.09 20.22
C SER A 183 -0.82 16.31 20.65
N ARG A 184 0.40 16.10 21.19
CA ARG A 184 1.27 17.23 21.62
C ARG A 184 1.56 18.22 20.49
N ASN A 185 1.60 17.77 19.24
CA ASN A 185 1.87 18.68 18.12
C ASN A 185 0.62 19.52 17.82
N ASP A 186 -0.55 18.90 17.73
CA ASP A 186 -1.79 19.61 17.39
C ASP A 186 -2.17 20.59 18.51
N ALA A 187 -2.09 20.13 19.76
CA ALA A 187 -2.31 20.97 20.93
C ALA A 187 -1.38 22.19 20.95
N ALA A 188 -0.09 22.01 20.66
CA ALA A 188 0.88 23.10 20.68
C ALA A 188 0.72 24.07 19.50
N THR A 189 0.40 23.54 18.31
CA THR A 189 0.09 24.33 17.13
C THR A 189 -1.12 25.23 17.36
N ILE A 190 -2.23 24.66 17.84
CA ILE A 190 -3.46 25.41 18.10
C ILE A 190 -3.24 26.41 19.25
N ALA A 191 -2.61 25.99 20.34
CA ALA A 191 -2.39 26.86 21.50
C ALA A 191 -1.44 28.04 21.23
N GLY A 192 -0.52 27.89 20.27
CA GLY A 192 0.52 28.88 19.97
C GLY A 192 0.03 30.16 19.29
N GLU A 193 -1.20 30.19 18.79
CA GLU A 193 -1.80 31.38 18.20
C GLU A 193 -3.15 31.69 18.88
N ASP A 194 -3.26 32.86 19.51
CA ASP A 194 -4.44 33.23 20.32
C ASP A 194 -5.73 33.24 19.49
N ALA A 195 -5.67 33.74 18.25
CA ALA A 195 -6.83 33.82 17.37
C ALA A 195 -7.30 32.41 16.96
N LEU A 196 -6.35 31.54 16.59
CA LEU A 196 -6.63 30.15 16.21
C LEU A 196 -7.19 29.35 17.39
N ALA A 197 -6.60 29.49 18.58
CA ALA A 197 -7.10 28.88 19.81
C ALA A 197 -8.53 29.33 20.14
N GLY A 198 -8.82 30.63 20.01
CA GLY A 198 -10.16 31.16 20.20
C GLY A 198 -11.17 30.64 19.19
N PHE A 199 -10.77 30.49 17.92
CA PHE A 199 -11.61 29.90 16.87
C PHE A 199 -11.90 28.42 17.15
N PHE A 200 -10.87 27.64 17.52
CA PHE A 200 -11.02 26.23 17.88
C PHE A 200 -11.93 26.03 19.11
N ASP A 201 -11.75 26.85 20.16
CA ASP A 201 -12.60 26.82 21.35
C ASP A 201 -14.06 27.13 21.02
N ALA A 202 -14.30 28.13 20.16
CA ALA A 202 -15.65 28.46 19.72
C ALA A 202 -16.26 27.33 18.88
N ALA A 203 -15.49 26.69 17.99
CA ALA A 203 -15.97 25.56 17.20
C ALA A 203 -16.38 24.36 18.09
N LEU A 204 -15.63 24.12 19.18
CA LEU A 204 -15.96 23.10 20.19
C LEU A 204 -17.32 23.34 20.88
N GLU A 205 -17.78 24.59 20.99
CA GLU A 205 -19.11 24.90 21.53
C GLU A 205 -20.25 24.44 20.60
N HIS A 206 -19.97 24.30 19.30
CA HIS A 206 -20.93 23.86 18.28
C HIS A 206 -20.83 22.37 17.94
N TYR A 207 -19.65 21.77 18.12
CA TYR A 207 -19.43 20.32 17.95
C TYR A 207 -18.42 19.77 18.97
N ASP A 208 -18.88 18.95 19.91
CA ASP A 208 -18.06 18.36 20.99
C ASP A 208 -17.23 17.15 20.48
N ALA A 209 -16.32 17.43 19.54
CA ALA A 209 -15.41 16.45 18.95
C ALA A 209 -14.00 17.04 18.82
N PRO A 210 -13.21 17.05 19.91
CA PRO A 210 -11.91 17.73 19.94
C PRO A 210 -10.91 17.21 18.91
N GLU A 211 -10.81 15.89 18.74
CA GLU A 211 -9.84 15.28 17.83
C GLU A 211 -10.16 15.56 16.35
N PRO A 212 -11.41 15.34 15.85
CA PRO A 212 -11.80 15.74 14.50
C PRO A 212 -11.58 17.23 14.21
N LEU A 213 -12.01 18.11 15.12
CA LEU A 213 -11.83 19.56 14.97
C LEU A 213 -10.36 19.96 14.94
N ALA A 214 -9.52 19.38 15.81
CA ALA A 214 -8.10 19.70 15.87
C ALA A 214 -7.37 19.26 14.60
N ASN A 215 -7.70 18.06 14.11
CA ASN A 215 -7.16 17.51 12.87
C ASN A 215 -7.46 18.44 11.68
N TRP A 216 -8.73 18.83 11.50
CA TRP A 216 -9.14 19.75 10.45
C TRP A 216 -8.54 21.15 10.61
N THR A 217 -8.41 21.63 11.85
CA THR A 217 -7.77 22.93 12.14
C THR A 217 -6.32 22.94 11.68
N VAL A 218 -5.57 21.87 11.99
CA VAL A 218 -4.13 21.79 11.72
C VAL A 218 -3.82 21.48 10.25
N ASN A 219 -4.59 20.60 9.63
CA ASN A 219 -4.27 20.11 8.27
C ASN A 219 -4.93 20.93 7.17
N GLU A 220 -6.19 21.37 7.35
CA GLU A 220 -6.95 22.09 6.31
C GLU A 220 -6.99 23.59 6.57
N LEU A 221 -7.44 24.00 7.77
CA LEU A 221 -7.66 25.42 8.08
C LEU A 221 -6.36 26.23 8.05
N LEU A 222 -5.31 25.75 8.73
CA LEU A 222 -4.00 26.40 8.70
C LEU A 222 -3.42 26.50 7.28
N GLY A 223 -3.64 25.48 6.45
CA GLY A 223 -3.23 25.49 5.04
C GLY A 223 -3.95 26.57 4.23
N ALA A 224 -5.24 26.80 4.50
CA ALA A 224 -6.07 27.80 3.81
C ALA A 224 -5.77 29.25 4.23
N LEU A 225 -5.26 29.47 5.45
CA LEU A 225 -4.99 30.81 5.96
C LEU A 225 -3.87 31.52 5.20
N LYS A 226 -2.80 30.82 4.79
CA LYS A 226 -1.61 31.42 4.16
C LYS A 226 -1.06 32.58 5.03
N ASP A 227 -1.20 33.83 4.59
CA ASP A 227 -0.79 35.04 5.31
C ASP A 227 -1.96 35.74 6.07
N ARG A 228 -3.15 35.14 6.06
CA ARG A 228 -4.36 35.64 6.73
C ARG A 228 -4.50 35.07 8.13
N THR A 229 -5.40 35.65 8.92
CA THR A 229 -5.83 35.09 10.21
C THR A 229 -7.23 34.49 10.11
N VAL A 230 -7.62 33.70 11.10
CA VAL A 230 -9.00 33.15 11.18
C VAL A 230 -10.08 34.24 11.21
N ALA A 231 -9.74 35.48 11.57
CA ALA A 231 -10.66 36.61 11.56
C ALA A 231 -10.98 37.12 10.13
N ASP A 232 -10.18 36.74 9.13
CA ASP A 232 -10.34 37.14 7.73
C ASP A 232 -11.14 36.10 6.91
N LEU A 233 -11.61 35.04 7.56
CA LEU A 233 -12.41 33.99 6.91
C LEU A 233 -13.85 34.48 6.67
N PRO A 234 -14.47 34.10 5.54
CA PRO A 234 -15.85 34.46 5.24
C PRO A 234 -16.89 33.56 5.96
N PHE A 235 -16.43 32.67 6.83
CA PHE A 235 -17.25 31.77 7.65
C PHE A 235 -16.78 31.80 9.11
N ASP A 236 -17.67 31.43 10.02
CA ASP A 236 -17.47 31.47 11.46
C ASP A 236 -17.17 30.06 12.04
N PRO A 237 -16.85 29.95 13.35
CA PRO A 237 -16.60 28.67 13.99
C PRO A 237 -17.79 27.69 13.93
N GLU A 238 -19.03 28.20 13.85
CA GLU A 238 -20.24 27.36 13.74
C GLU A 238 -20.28 26.66 12.37
N ALA A 239 -20.05 27.40 11.29
CA ALA A 239 -19.96 26.83 9.94
C ALA A 239 -18.80 25.82 9.84
N PHE A 240 -17.64 26.13 10.42
CA PHE A 240 -16.52 25.19 10.44
C PHE A 240 -16.85 23.91 11.21
N ALA A 241 -17.44 24.03 12.41
CA ALA A 241 -17.85 22.88 13.21
C ALA A 241 -18.91 22.04 12.50
N SER A 242 -19.85 22.68 11.79
CA SER A 242 -20.85 22.00 10.99
C SER A 242 -20.22 21.19 9.85
N LEU A 243 -19.26 21.76 9.09
CA LEU A 243 -18.52 21.01 8.07
C LEU A 243 -17.83 19.81 8.68
N VAL A 244 -17.05 19.99 9.75
CA VAL A 244 -16.32 18.90 10.40
C VAL A 244 -17.27 17.81 10.89
N ARG A 245 -18.44 18.17 11.43
CA ARG A 245 -19.49 17.22 11.82
C ARG A 245 -20.01 16.41 10.62
N LEU A 246 -20.26 17.05 9.47
CA LEU A 246 -20.74 16.35 8.26
C LEU A 246 -19.74 15.29 7.79
N VAL A 247 -18.44 15.57 7.92
CA VAL A 247 -17.37 14.63 7.59
C VAL A 247 -17.25 13.53 8.63
N ASP A 248 -17.18 13.89 9.91
CA ASP A 248 -16.98 12.95 11.02
C ASP A 248 -18.16 11.99 11.22
N THR A 249 -19.33 12.33 10.70
CA THR A 249 -20.54 11.49 10.72
C THR A 249 -20.83 10.80 9.39
N ASP A 250 -19.86 10.79 8.46
CA ASP A 250 -19.94 10.15 7.14
C ASP A 250 -21.11 10.64 6.26
N VAL A 251 -21.66 11.83 6.53
CA VAL A 251 -22.72 12.43 5.70
C VAL A 251 -22.18 12.86 4.33
N ILE A 252 -20.90 13.23 4.28
CA ILE A 252 -20.19 13.56 3.03
C ILE A 252 -18.85 12.82 2.97
N SER A 253 -18.40 12.51 1.75
CA SER A 253 -17.08 11.93 1.55
C SER A 253 -15.96 12.95 1.73
N THR A 254 -14.70 12.50 1.82
CA THR A 254 -13.52 13.38 1.85
C THR A 254 -13.50 14.35 0.67
N ARG A 255 -13.86 13.89 -0.53
CA ARG A 255 -13.95 14.76 -1.71
C ARG A 255 -15.05 15.82 -1.54
N GLY A 256 -16.23 15.42 -1.06
CA GLY A 256 -17.30 16.38 -0.78
C GLY A 256 -16.88 17.41 0.27
N ALA A 257 -16.09 16.99 1.27
CA ALA A 257 -15.53 17.87 2.27
C ALA A 257 -14.59 18.93 1.67
N ASP A 258 -13.71 18.54 0.74
CA ASP A 258 -12.80 19.44 0.03
C ASP A 258 -13.59 20.48 -0.81
N GLU A 259 -14.66 20.05 -1.47
CA GLU A 259 -15.54 20.92 -2.26
C GLU A 259 -16.26 21.93 -1.37
N VAL A 260 -16.88 21.48 -0.27
CA VAL A 260 -17.55 22.36 0.70
C VAL A 260 -16.57 23.32 1.35
N PHE A 261 -15.40 22.84 1.78
CA PHE A 261 -14.39 23.69 2.41
C PHE A 261 -13.86 24.76 1.45
N THR A 262 -13.67 24.42 0.18
CA THR A 262 -13.25 25.38 -0.85
C THR A 262 -14.29 26.47 -1.03
N GLU A 263 -15.56 26.09 -1.19
CA GLU A 263 -16.67 27.05 -1.31
C GLU A 263 -16.80 27.94 -0.06
N LEU A 264 -16.68 27.36 1.13
CA LEU A 264 -16.65 28.12 2.38
C LEU A 264 -15.50 29.12 2.39
N VAL A 265 -14.28 28.74 2.02
CA VAL A 265 -13.13 29.67 2.02
C VAL A 265 -13.28 30.80 0.98
N GLU A 266 -13.94 30.54 -0.14
CA GLU A 266 -14.12 31.53 -1.21
C GLU A 266 -15.32 32.46 -0.96
N ASN A 267 -16.47 31.90 -0.57
CA ASN A 267 -17.75 32.61 -0.54
C ASN A 267 -18.45 32.58 0.83
N GLY A 268 -17.99 31.75 1.76
CA GLY A 268 -18.65 31.53 3.05
C GLY A 268 -19.96 30.77 2.91
N GLY A 269 -20.87 30.96 3.87
CA GLY A 269 -22.21 30.35 3.84
C GLY A 269 -22.37 29.15 4.76
N SER A 270 -23.41 28.34 4.51
CA SER A 270 -23.76 27.17 5.32
C SER A 270 -23.21 25.91 4.66
N PRO A 271 -22.42 25.08 5.37
CA PRO A 271 -21.95 23.79 4.86
C PRO A 271 -23.09 22.90 4.36
N GLU A 272 -24.19 22.80 5.11
CA GLU A 272 -25.35 22.00 4.73
C GLU A 272 -25.99 22.49 3.42
N ALA A 273 -26.08 23.80 3.22
CA ALA A 273 -26.63 24.35 1.98
C ALA A 273 -25.73 24.04 0.78
N ILE A 274 -24.40 24.13 0.95
CA ILE A 274 -23.43 23.79 -0.11
C ILE A 274 -23.53 22.30 -0.44
N VAL A 275 -23.65 21.43 0.57
CA VAL A 275 -23.86 20.00 0.37
C VAL A 275 -25.13 19.71 -0.44
N ASP A 276 -26.22 20.43 -0.15
CA ASP A 276 -27.49 20.28 -0.87
C ASP A 276 -27.41 20.78 -2.32
N GLU A 277 -26.80 21.95 -2.53
CA GLU A 277 -26.71 22.58 -3.85
C GLU A 277 -25.82 21.79 -4.82
N HIS A 278 -24.78 21.13 -4.28
CA HIS A 278 -23.81 20.37 -5.04
C HIS A 278 -24.06 18.85 -5.02
N ASP A 279 -25.18 18.40 -4.45
CA ASP A 279 -25.55 16.97 -4.33
C ASP A 279 -24.42 16.10 -3.71
N LEU A 280 -23.75 16.62 -2.67
CA LEU A 280 -22.53 16.00 -2.09
C LEU A 280 -22.80 14.97 -0.99
N ARG A 281 -24.08 14.70 -0.67
CA ARG A 281 -24.43 13.71 0.36
C ARG A 281 -23.98 12.32 -0.06
N GLN A 282 -23.37 11.60 0.88
CA GLN A 282 -22.96 10.24 0.65
C GLN A 282 -24.19 9.34 0.42
N VAL A 283 -24.11 8.46 -0.57
CA VAL A 283 -25.10 7.42 -0.85
C VAL A 283 -24.71 6.18 -0.06
N ASP A 284 -25.47 5.90 0.99
CA ASP A 284 -25.30 4.79 1.95
C ASP A 284 -26.30 3.64 1.74
N ASP A 285 -27.09 3.70 0.67
CA ASP A 285 -28.08 2.66 0.31
C ASP A 285 -27.57 1.76 -0.82
N THR A 286 -27.47 0.46 -0.53
CA THR A 286 -27.06 -0.57 -1.49
C THR A 286 -28.01 -0.67 -2.67
N GLU A 287 -29.33 -0.48 -2.46
CA GLU A 287 -30.31 -0.49 -3.55
C GLU A 287 -30.14 0.72 -4.47
N ALA A 288 -29.78 1.88 -3.91
CA ALA A 288 -29.51 3.09 -4.68
C ALA A 288 -28.20 3.01 -5.48
N LEU A 289 -27.17 2.33 -4.97
CA LEU A 289 -25.88 2.15 -5.66
C LEU A 289 -25.89 1.05 -6.73
N ARG A 290 -26.78 0.05 -6.61
CA ARG A 290 -26.83 -1.11 -7.52
C ARG A 290 -26.97 -0.77 -9.01
N PRO A 291 -27.81 0.18 -9.44
CA PRO A 291 -27.88 0.58 -10.84
C PRO A 291 -26.55 1.12 -11.37
N THR A 292 -25.86 1.97 -10.60
CA THR A 292 -24.57 2.56 -10.98
C THR A 292 -23.49 1.50 -11.06
N VAL A 293 -23.41 0.61 -10.07
CA VAL A 293 -22.45 -0.51 -10.07
C VAL A 293 -22.66 -1.38 -11.31
N ARG A 294 -23.90 -1.76 -11.62
CA ARG A 294 -24.20 -2.57 -12.81
C ARG A 294 -23.85 -1.88 -14.11
N ALA A 295 -24.17 -0.59 -14.24
CA ALA A 295 -23.79 0.20 -15.40
C ALA A 295 -22.26 0.19 -15.62
N VAL A 296 -21.49 0.43 -14.55
CA VAL A 296 -20.01 0.37 -14.60
C VAL A 296 -19.49 -1.00 -15.04
N LEU A 297 -20.09 -2.10 -14.56
CA LEU A 297 -19.70 -3.45 -14.96
C LEU A 297 -20.08 -3.76 -16.42
N ASP A 298 -21.28 -3.35 -16.84
CA ASP A 298 -21.80 -3.53 -18.20
C ASP A 298 -20.98 -2.75 -19.24
N ASP A 299 -20.46 -1.57 -18.88
CA ASP A 299 -19.60 -0.73 -19.72
C ASP A 299 -18.16 -1.28 -19.85
N HIS A 300 -17.77 -2.23 -18.99
CA HIS A 300 -16.40 -2.77 -18.92
C HIS A 300 -16.35 -4.32 -18.93
N PRO A 301 -16.93 -4.97 -19.96
CA PRO A 301 -17.08 -6.43 -19.97
C PRO A 301 -15.75 -7.19 -20.03
N ASP A 302 -14.71 -6.61 -20.67
CA ASP A 302 -13.40 -7.23 -20.79
C ASP A 302 -12.66 -7.26 -19.43
N GLU A 303 -12.82 -6.21 -18.61
CA GLU A 303 -12.30 -6.14 -17.25
C GLU A 303 -13.04 -7.12 -16.33
N VAL A 304 -14.36 -7.28 -16.51
CA VAL A 304 -15.15 -8.25 -15.75
C VAL A 304 -14.67 -9.67 -16.02
N ALA A 305 -14.46 -10.02 -17.30
CA ALA A 305 -13.90 -11.32 -17.68
C ALA A 305 -12.51 -11.55 -17.04
N ARG A 306 -11.61 -10.56 -17.12
CA ARG A 306 -10.28 -10.64 -16.50
C ARG A 306 -10.32 -10.78 -14.98
N TYR A 307 -11.28 -10.13 -14.31
CA TYR A 307 -11.48 -10.28 -12.87
C TYR A 307 -11.91 -11.72 -12.52
N ARG A 308 -12.87 -12.28 -13.28
CA ARG A 308 -13.36 -13.65 -13.12
C ARG A 308 -12.29 -14.70 -13.42
N ASP A 309 -11.37 -14.42 -14.34
CA ASP A 309 -10.19 -15.24 -14.63
C ASP A 309 -9.08 -15.16 -13.55
N GLY A 310 -9.32 -14.46 -12.44
CA GLY A 310 -8.46 -14.45 -11.27
C GLY A 310 -7.67 -13.16 -11.04
N LYS A 311 -7.81 -12.14 -11.91
CA LYS A 311 -7.17 -10.82 -11.70
C LYS A 311 -7.97 -9.96 -10.71
N LYS A 312 -8.07 -10.43 -9.46
CA LYS A 312 -8.88 -9.80 -8.40
C LYS A 312 -8.48 -8.35 -8.05
N SER A 313 -7.28 -7.90 -8.43
CA SER A 313 -6.85 -6.51 -8.29
C SER A 313 -7.70 -5.52 -9.11
N LEU A 314 -8.46 -5.98 -10.11
CA LEU A 314 -9.37 -5.13 -10.90
C LEU A 314 -10.54 -4.57 -10.08
N VAL A 315 -10.81 -5.07 -8.87
CA VAL A 315 -11.82 -4.46 -7.99
C VAL A 315 -11.51 -2.98 -7.69
N GLY A 316 -10.23 -2.60 -7.64
CA GLY A 316 -9.81 -1.20 -7.46
C GLY A 316 -10.10 -0.33 -8.67
N PHE A 317 -10.05 -0.89 -9.88
CA PHE A 317 -10.44 -0.19 -11.11
C PHE A 317 -11.93 0.12 -11.11
N PHE A 318 -12.77 -0.89 -10.86
CA PHE A 318 -14.22 -0.70 -10.79
C PHE A 318 -14.65 0.23 -9.66
N MET A 319 -13.98 0.15 -8.50
CA MET A 319 -14.17 1.11 -7.42
C MET A 319 -13.92 2.55 -7.90
N GLY A 320 -12.83 2.78 -8.64
CA GLY A 320 -12.55 4.10 -9.22
C GLY A 320 -13.67 4.59 -10.16
N GLN A 321 -14.18 3.70 -11.01
CA GLN A 321 -15.29 4.04 -11.94
C GLN A 321 -16.60 4.34 -11.20
N VAL A 322 -16.95 3.56 -10.17
CA VAL A 322 -18.15 3.81 -9.35
C VAL A 322 -18.02 5.15 -8.60
N MET A 323 -16.84 5.45 -8.07
CA MET A 323 -16.59 6.75 -7.45
C MET A 323 -16.70 7.90 -8.44
N GLU A 324 -16.22 7.73 -9.66
CA GLU A 324 -16.32 8.76 -10.70
C GLU A 324 -17.77 9.01 -11.14
N GLU A 325 -18.54 7.96 -11.42
CA GLU A 325 -19.96 8.04 -11.82
C GLU A 325 -20.86 8.65 -10.72
N THR A 326 -20.50 8.46 -9.45
CA THR A 326 -21.22 9.06 -8.32
C THR A 326 -20.65 10.41 -7.89
N ASN A 327 -19.69 10.98 -8.63
CA ASN A 327 -18.95 12.19 -8.26
C ASN A 327 -18.37 12.13 -6.82
N GLY A 328 -17.98 10.93 -6.37
CA GLY A 328 -17.46 10.67 -5.03
C GLY A 328 -18.51 10.56 -3.93
N ALA A 329 -19.80 10.53 -4.27
CA ALA A 329 -20.89 10.37 -3.31
C ALA A 329 -21.08 8.92 -2.84
N ALA A 330 -20.62 7.91 -3.58
CA ALA A 330 -20.78 6.52 -3.12
C ALA A 330 -20.02 6.25 -1.81
N ASN A 331 -20.65 5.57 -0.86
CA ASN A 331 -19.94 5.04 0.31
C ASN A 331 -18.89 4.00 -0.14
N PRO A 332 -17.59 4.17 0.17
CA PRO A 332 -16.54 3.29 -0.32
C PRO A 332 -16.65 1.84 0.13
N GLU A 333 -17.14 1.61 1.35
CA GLU A 333 -17.25 0.27 1.92
C GLU A 333 -18.41 -0.48 1.27
N LEU A 334 -19.57 0.19 1.19
CA LEU A 334 -20.78 -0.35 0.57
C LEU A 334 -20.60 -0.62 -0.93
N ALA A 335 -19.99 0.33 -1.65
CA ALA A 335 -19.69 0.18 -3.07
C ALA A 335 -18.74 -1.01 -3.30
N ARG A 336 -17.79 -1.24 -2.39
CA ARG A 336 -16.84 -2.35 -2.50
C ARG A 336 -17.52 -3.70 -2.33
N GLU A 337 -18.34 -3.82 -1.29
CA GLU A 337 -19.10 -5.03 -1.00
C GLU A 337 -20.02 -5.36 -2.18
N LEU A 338 -20.79 -4.38 -2.64
CA LEU A 338 -21.70 -4.55 -3.78
C LEU A 338 -20.99 -4.89 -5.09
N LEU A 339 -19.82 -4.28 -5.36
CA LEU A 339 -18.99 -4.63 -6.51
C LEU A 339 -18.50 -6.07 -6.44
N GLN A 340 -18.06 -6.53 -5.27
CA GLN A 340 -17.60 -7.91 -5.07
C GLN A 340 -18.75 -8.89 -5.30
N ASP A 341 -19.92 -8.62 -4.72
CA ASP A 341 -21.12 -9.44 -4.90
C ASP A 341 -21.53 -9.57 -6.37
N GLU A 342 -21.58 -8.47 -7.13
CA GLU A 342 -22.00 -8.49 -8.54
C GLU A 342 -20.91 -9.08 -9.47
N LEU A 343 -19.62 -8.98 -9.11
CA LEU A 343 -18.52 -9.57 -9.89
C LEU A 343 -18.34 -11.08 -9.66
N ASP A 344 -18.60 -11.54 -8.43
CA ASP A 344 -18.48 -12.94 -8.02
C ASP A 344 -19.78 -13.75 -8.26
N ALA A 345 -20.90 -13.09 -8.54
CA ALA A 345 -22.11 -13.67 -9.13
C ALA A 345 -21.91 -14.09 -10.59
#